data_AF-A0A672QEJ2-F1
#
_entry.id   AF-A0A672QEJ2-F1
#
_cell.length_a   1.000
_cell.length_b   1.000
_cell.length_c   1.000
_cell.angle_alpha   90.00
_cell.angle_beta   90.00
_cell.angle_gamma   90.00
#
_symmetry.space_group_name_H-M   'P 1'
#
loop_
_entity.id
_entity.type
_entity.pdbx_description
1 polymer ?
#
loop_
_entity_poly.entity_id
_entity_poly.type
_entity_poly.pdbx_seq_one_letter_code
_entity_poly.pdbx_strand_id
1 'polypeptide(L)'
;MPGHVSSDFLYAAARGNWQPCSRPRDSRKAAEQTHECEYQRLPTMPLAKDLLNPSFDFERRQHKKKRLVQSPNSYFMDVKCPGCYKITTVFSHAQTVVLCVGCSTVLCQPTGGKARLTEGCSFRRKQH
;
A
#
# COMPACT_ATOMS: atom_id res chain seq x y z
N MET A 1 -56.91 -33.56 -7.45
CA MET A 1 -57.91 -33.83 -6.40
C MET A 1 -57.21 -34.55 -5.24
N PRO A 2 -57.64 -34.25 -4.01
CA PRO A 2 -56.86 -34.02 -2.77
C PRO A 2 -56.60 -35.34 -2.02
N GLY A 3 -55.84 -35.44 -0.93
CA GLY A 3 -55.20 -34.48 -0.04
C GLY A 3 -54.88 -35.21 1.29
N HIS A 4 -53.97 -34.67 2.08
CA HIS A 4 -54.16 -34.54 3.52
C HIS A 4 -53.07 -33.62 4.07
N VAL A 5 -53.52 -32.55 4.73
CA VAL A 5 -52.71 -31.63 5.51
C VAL A 5 -52.85 -32.07 6.97
N SER A 6 -51.74 -32.16 7.69
CA SER A 6 -51.70 -31.94 9.15
C SER A 6 -50.26 -31.50 9.46
N SER A 7 -49.97 -30.21 9.70
CA SER A 7 -50.21 -29.47 10.95
C SER A 7 -49.60 -30.21 12.15
N ASP A 8 -48.68 -29.71 12.96
CA ASP A 8 -48.06 -28.42 13.16
C ASP A 8 -46.90 -28.66 14.15
N PHE A 9 -46.22 -27.59 14.55
CA PHE A 9 -45.24 -27.47 15.65
C PHE A 9 -43.76 -27.38 15.26
N LEU A 10 -43.44 -26.23 14.66
CA LEU A 10 -42.62 -25.20 15.32
C LEU A 10 -41.50 -25.72 16.26
N TYR A 11 -40.25 -25.65 15.80
CA TYR A 11 -39.20 -25.07 16.63
C TYR A 11 -38.23 -24.21 15.80
N ALA A 12 -37.84 -23.12 16.42
CA ALA A 12 -37.50 -21.86 15.79
C ALA A 12 -36.07 -21.75 15.24
N ALA A 13 -35.95 -20.82 14.30
CA ALA A 13 -34.77 -20.18 13.74
C ALA A 13 -33.51 -20.11 14.61
N ALA A 14 -32.36 -20.43 14.00
CA ALA A 14 -31.14 -19.63 14.16
C ALA A 14 -30.53 -19.37 12.78
N ARG A 15 -30.44 -18.08 12.46
CA ARG A 15 -30.01 -17.51 11.19
C ARG A 15 -28.53 -17.84 10.92
N GLY A 16 -28.26 -18.29 9.71
CA GLY A 16 -26.90 -18.37 9.17
C GLY A 16 -26.97 -18.52 7.66
N ASN A 17 -27.10 -17.39 6.95
CA ASN A 17 -27.04 -17.35 5.50
C ASN A 17 -25.59 -17.60 5.06
N TRP A 18 -25.17 -18.85 5.04
CA TRP A 18 -23.88 -19.27 4.49
C TRP A 18 -24.06 -19.56 3.01
N GLN A 19 -23.71 -18.59 2.17
CA GLN A 19 -23.46 -18.87 0.75
C GLN A 19 -22.12 -19.63 0.63
N PRO A 20 -22.08 -20.79 -0.04
CA PRO A 20 -20.82 -21.46 -0.34
C PRO A 20 -20.00 -20.61 -1.32
N CYS A 21 -18.75 -20.31 -0.97
CA CYS A 21 -17.79 -19.74 -1.91
C CYS A 21 -17.55 -20.75 -3.03
N SER A 22 -17.71 -20.29 -4.28
CA SER A 22 -17.53 -21.09 -5.49
C SER A 22 -16.18 -21.81 -5.50
N ARG A 23 -16.21 -23.15 -5.56
CA ARG A 23 -15.04 -24.04 -5.63
C ARG A 23 -14.13 -23.68 -6.82
N PRO A 24 -12.80 -23.73 -6.65
CA PRO A 24 -11.85 -23.79 -7.77
C PRO A 24 -12.03 -25.09 -8.56
N ARG A 25 -11.90 -25.00 -9.90
CA ARG A 25 -12.19 -26.08 -10.86
C ARG A 25 -10.94 -26.87 -11.30
N ASP A 26 -9.96 -27.07 -10.43
CA ASP A 26 -8.78 -27.87 -10.78
C ASP A 26 -8.46 -28.93 -9.73
N SER A 27 -8.49 -30.19 -10.16
CA SER A 27 -8.59 -31.39 -9.33
C SER A 27 -7.32 -32.23 -9.28
N ARG A 28 -6.11 -31.65 -9.42
CA ARG A 28 -4.86 -32.45 -9.49
C ARG A 28 -3.62 -31.92 -8.75
N LYS A 29 -3.77 -31.11 -7.70
CA LYS A 29 -2.70 -30.93 -6.68
C LYS A 29 -3.33 -30.82 -5.28
N ALA A 30 -3.85 -31.96 -4.80
CA ALA A 30 -4.55 -32.09 -3.52
C ALA A 30 -3.74 -32.84 -2.45
N ALA A 31 -2.41 -32.91 -2.57
CA ALA A 31 -1.56 -33.54 -1.58
C ALA A 31 -0.28 -32.70 -1.45
N GLU A 32 0.13 -32.44 -0.20
CA GLU A 32 1.27 -31.61 0.22
C GLU A 32 1.04 -30.10 0.31
N GLN A 33 0.16 -29.69 1.23
CA GLN A 33 0.57 -28.80 2.32
C GLN A 33 -0.47 -28.79 3.43
N THR A 34 -0.24 -29.68 4.38
CA THR A 34 -0.75 -29.60 5.75
C THR A 34 -0.31 -28.28 6.40
N HIS A 35 -1.20 -27.73 7.23
CA HIS A 35 -1.04 -26.56 8.09
C HIS A 35 -1.34 -25.16 7.51
N GLU A 36 -2.45 -25.02 6.79
CA GLU A 36 -3.27 -23.80 6.95
C GLU A 36 -4.01 -23.90 8.28
N CYS A 37 -3.33 -23.54 9.37
CA CYS A 37 -3.99 -23.27 10.64
C CYS A 37 -4.57 -21.86 10.55
N GLU A 38 -5.89 -21.81 10.33
CA GLU A 38 -6.75 -20.67 10.60
C GLU A 38 -6.63 -20.27 12.08
N TYR A 39 -5.62 -19.46 12.39
CA TYR A 39 -5.32 -18.91 13.72
C TYR A 39 -4.57 -17.59 13.45
N GLN A 40 -5.13 -16.38 13.53
CA GLN A 40 -6.14 -15.82 14.41
C GLN A 40 -6.66 -14.51 13.79
N ARG A 41 -7.97 -14.35 13.64
CA ARG A 41 -8.59 -13.05 13.94
C ARG A 41 -8.90 -13.03 15.43
N LEU A 42 -7.87 -12.84 16.25
CA LEU A 42 -8.07 -12.35 17.61
C LEU A 42 -8.07 -10.82 17.52
N PRO A 43 -8.98 -10.10 18.20
CA PRO A 43 -8.73 -8.69 18.47
C PRO A 43 -7.41 -8.64 19.24
N THR A 44 -6.37 -8.12 18.59
CA THR A 44 -5.03 -8.00 19.16
C THR A 44 -5.16 -7.26 20.48
N MET A 45 -4.84 -7.92 21.59
CA MET A 45 -4.71 -7.24 22.87
C MET A 45 -3.76 -6.06 22.67
N PRO A 46 -4.10 -4.82 23.08
CA PRO A 46 -3.26 -3.65 22.85
C PRO A 46 -1.89 -3.72 23.56
N LEU A 47 -1.68 -4.75 24.39
CA LEU A 47 -0.55 -4.89 25.30
C LEU A 47 0.70 -5.57 24.72
N ALA A 48 0.60 -6.38 23.66
CA ALA A 48 1.74 -7.12 23.13
C ALA A 48 2.17 -6.59 21.76
N LYS A 49 2.69 -5.36 21.71
CA LYS A 49 3.29 -4.80 20.49
C LYS A 49 4.80 -5.04 20.51
N ASP A 50 5.30 -5.84 19.57
CA ASP A 50 6.74 -6.03 19.39
C ASP A 50 7.38 -4.68 19.01
N LEU A 51 8.23 -4.16 19.91
CA LEU A 51 8.92 -2.90 19.76
C LEU A 51 10.25 -3.04 19.01
N LEU A 52 10.84 -4.23 19.02
CA LEU A 52 12.15 -4.48 18.43
C LEU A 52 12.01 -4.76 16.93
N ASN A 53 10.94 -5.44 16.51
CA ASN A 53 10.69 -5.77 15.11
C ASN A 53 9.30 -5.27 14.66
N PRO A 54 9.10 -3.94 14.54
CA PRO A 54 7.87 -3.41 14.00
C PRO A 54 7.66 -3.84 12.54
N SER A 55 6.41 -4.03 12.14
CA SER A 55 6.10 -4.30 10.73
C SER A 55 6.41 -3.08 9.83
N PHE A 56 6.80 -3.34 8.58
CA PHE A 56 7.14 -2.29 7.61
C PHE A 56 6.02 -1.27 7.40
N ASP A 57 4.76 -1.73 7.40
CA ASP A 57 3.60 -0.85 7.28
C ASP A 57 3.43 0.07 8.49
N PHE A 58 3.78 -0.41 9.68
CA PHE A 58 3.73 0.41 10.89
C PHE A 58 4.80 1.51 10.84
N GLU A 59 6.03 1.16 10.46
CA GLU A 59 7.15 2.10 10.40
C GLU A 59 6.94 3.21 9.34
N ARG A 60 6.30 2.88 8.21
CA ARG A 60 5.97 3.86 7.16
C ARG A 60 4.95 4.91 7.60
N ARG A 61 4.02 4.52 8.48
CA ARG A 61 3.00 5.43 9.04
C ARG A 61 3.56 6.33 10.13
N GLN A 62 4.64 5.91 10.79
CA GLN A 62 5.28 6.72 11.82
C GLN A 62 5.94 7.98 11.24
N HIS A 63 5.94 9.02 12.07
CA HIS A 63 6.70 10.23 11.76
C HIS A 63 8.20 9.91 11.67
N LYS A 64 8.93 10.59 10.78
CA LYS A 64 10.35 10.33 10.49
C LYS A 64 11.28 10.27 11.72
N LYS A 65 10.99 11.02 12.79
CA LYS A 65 11.75 11.00 14.07
C LYS A 65 11.29 9.92 15.06
N LYS A 66 10.09 9.35 14.88
CA LYS A 66 9.46 8.34 15.77
C LYS A 66 9.59 6.91 15.25
N ARG A 67 10.32 6.71 14.15
CA ARG A 67 10.70 5.38 13.67
C ARG A 67 11.75 4.78 14.59
N LEU A 68 11.91 3.45 14.54
CA LEU A 68 12.93 2.74 15.31
C LEU A 68 14.32 3.31 15.00
N VAL A 69 14.61 3.49 13.72
CA VAL A 69 15.78 4.23 13.25
C VAL A 69 15.31 5.44 12.43
N GLN A 70 15.87 6.60 12.73
CA GLN A 70 15.49 7.84 12.06
C GLN A 70 16.01 7.83 10.62
N SER A 71 15.11 8.06 9.66
CA SER A 71 15.43 8.14 8.24
C SER A 71 14.66 9.29 7.58
N PRO A 72 15.30 10.05 6.66
CA PRO A 72 14.63 11.11 5.94
C PRO A 72 13.60 10.54 4.96
N ASN A 73 12.50 11.28 4.72
CA ASN A 73 11.50 10.95 3.69
C ASN A 73 11.84 11.55 2.31
N SER A 74 12.87 12.40 2.24
CA SER A 74 13.32 13.07 1.03
C SER A 74 14.26 12.19 0.22
N TYR A 75 14.33 12.44 -1.09
CA TYR A 75 15.20 11.70 -2.00
C TYR A 75 15.72 12.62 -3.11
N PHE A 76 16.79 12.18 -3.77
CA PHE A 76 17.27 12.78 -5.01
C PHE A 76 16.60 12.08 -6.20
N MET A 77 16.29 12.87 -7.22
CA MET A 77 15.70 12.38 -8.46
C MET A 77 16.44 12.94 -9.67
N ASP A 78 16.50 12.15 -10.72
CA ASP A 78 16.95 12.54 -12.04
C ASP A 78 15.76 13.04 -12.84
N VAL A 79 15.71 14.34 -13.12
CA VAL A 79 14.68 14.97 -13.93
C VAL A 79 15.21 15.15 -15.34
N LYS A 80 14.49 14.60 -16.32
CA LYS A 80 14.72 14.82 -17.74
C LYS A 80 13.89 16.02 -18.19
N CYS A 81 14.58 16.99 -18.77
CA CYS A 81 13.93 18.14 -19.38
C CYS A 81 13.29 17.77 -20.73
N PRO A 82 12.08 18.26 -21.05
CA PRO A 82 11.41 17.98 -22.32
C PRO A 82 12.11 18.57 -23.56
N GLY A 83 12.80 19.71 -23.42
CA GLY A 83 13.52 20.35 -24.54
C GLY A 83 14.98 19.90 -24.72
N CYS A 84 15.81 20.05 -23.66
CA CYS A 84 17.25 19.79 -23.74
C CYS A 84 17.63 18.29 -23.66
N TYR A 85 16.71 17.39 -23.27
CA TYR A 85 16.93 15.96 -22.91
C TYR A 85 18.05 15.68 -21.91
N LYS A 86 18.70 16.72 -21.37
CA LYS A 86 19.71 16.62 -20.32
C LYS A 86 19.05 16.19 -19.02
N ILE A 87 19.73 15.30 -18.32
CA ILE A 87 19.33 14.82 -17.00
C ILE A 87 19.94 15.75 -15.96
N THR A 88 19.12 16.25 -15.04
CA THR A 88 19.55 17.07 -13.92
C THR A 88 19.11 16.43 -12.62
N THR A 89 20.00 16.45 -11.63
CA THR A 89 19.69 15.92 -10.30
C THR A 89 18.99 16.97 -9.47
N VAL A 90 17.75 16.68 -9.06
CA VAL A 90 16.90 17.58 -8.29
C VAL A 90 16.58 16.93 -6.94
N PHE A 91 16.56 17.73 -5.88
CA PHE A 91 16.12 17.30 -4.57
C PHE A 91 14.59 17.35 -4.45
N SER A 92 13.97 16.34 -3.83
CA SER A 92 12.50 16.23 -3.81
C SER A 92 11.77 17.37 -3.08
N HIS A 93 12.42 18.06 -2.14
CA HIS A 93 11.87 19.22 -1.41
C HIS A 93 12.74 20.46 -1.67
N ALA A 94 13.11 20.69 -2.94
CA ALA A 94 13.90 21.86 -3.31
C ALA A 94 13.21 23.17 -2.89
N GLN A 95 13.97 24.07 -2.25
CA GLN A 95 13.49 25.39 -1.82
C GLN A 95 13.65 26.47 -2.90
N THR A 96 14.55 26.23 -3.86
CA THR A 96 14.82 27.14 -4.96
C THR A 96 14.20 26.62 -6.26
N VAL A 97 13.93 27.54 -7.18
CA VAL A 97 13.55 27.20 -8.55
C VAL A 97 14.77 26.59 -9.23
N VAL A 98 14.63 25.38 -9.78
CA VAL A 98 15.73 24.67 -10.46
C VAL A 98 15.58 24.80 -11.98
N LEU A 99 16.67 25.17 -12.66
CA LEU A 99 16.71 25.42 -14.10
C LEU A 99 17.52 24.34 -14.84
N CYS A 100 17.13 23.97 -16.08
CA CYS A 100 18.00 23.14 -16.95
C CYS A 100 19.25 23.94 -17.33
N VAL A 101 20.44 23.36 -17.15
CA VAL A 101 21.73 23.97 -17.54
C VAL A 101 21.82 24.26 -19.05
N GLY A 102 21.06 23.54 -19.89
CA GLY A 102 21.12 23.66 -21.35
C GLY A 102 20.10 24.59 -22.00
N CYS A 103 18.88 24.67 -21.48
CA CYS A 103 17.79 25.46 -22.10
C CYS A 103 17.17 26.48 -21.16
N SER A 104 17.71 26.65 -19.95
CA SER A 104 17.26 27.60 -18.93
C SER A 104 15.78 27.48 -18.56
N THR A 105 15.14 26.36 -18.91
CA THR A 105 13.75 26.08 -18.58
C THR A 105 13.62 25.74 -17.10
N VAL A 106 12.50 26.16 -16.51
CA VAL A 106 12.15 25.81 -15.13
C VAL A 106 11.77 24.34 -15.07
N LEU A 107 12.47 23.56 -14.24
CA LEU A 107 12.22 22.13 -14.04
C LEU A 107 11.28 21.86 -12.86
N CYS A 108 11.45 22.62 -11.79
CA CYS A 108 10.56 22.56 -10.63
C CYS A 108 10.39 23.91 -9.95
N GLN A 109 9.22 24.10 -9.36
CA GLN A 109 8.88 25.22 -8.49
C GLN A 109 8.86 24.76 -7.03
N PRO A 110 9.41 25.57 -6.09
CA PRO A 110 9.38 25.24 -4.68
C PRO A 110 7.95 25.33 -4.13
N THR A 111 7.63 24.43 -3.22
CA THR A 111 6.37 24.44 -2.46
C THR A 111 6.67 24.20 -0.99
N GLY A 112 5.66 24.26 -0.11
CA GLY A 112 5.83 23.89 1.31
C GLY A 112 6.15 22.40 1.54
N GLY A 113 6.05 21.56 0.51
CA GLY A 113 6.28 20.12 0.58
C GLY A 113 7.19 19.63 -0.54
N LYS A 114 6.73 18.66 -1.31
CA LYS A 114 7.46 18.19 -2.49
C LYS A 114 7.43 19.27 -3.57
N ALA A 115 8.57 19.52 -4.20
CA ALA A 115 8.66 20.49 -5.29
C ALA A 115 7.71 20.09 -6.44
N ARG A 116 7.06 21.09 -7.04
CA ARG A 116 6.15 20.89 -8.17
C ARG A 116 6.98 20.83 -9.44
N LEU A 117 6.98 19.68 -10.13
CA LEU A 117 7.63 19.55 -11.43
C LEU A 117 6.83 20.26 -12.51
N THR A 118 7.53 20.82 -13.49
CA THR A 118 6.92 21.39 -14.69
C THR A 118 6.30 20.28 -15.54
N GLU A 119 5.17 20.58 -16.17
CA GLU A 119 4.49 19.65 -17.08
C GLU A 119 5.43 19.17 -18.19
N GLY A 120 5.40 17.88 -18.50
CA GLY A 120 6.28 17.26 -19.50
C GLY A 120 7.68 16.86 -19.00
N CYS A 121 8.05 17.17 -17.76
CA CYS A 121 9.29 16.65 -17.16
C CYS A 121 9.08 15.21 -16.66
N SER A 122 9.93 14.28 -17.09
CA SER A 122 9.95 12.91 -16.54
C SER A 122 11.00 12.79 -15.45
N PHE A 123 10.76 11.98 -14.42
CA PHE A 123 11.72 11.80 -13.33
C PHE A 123 11.94 10.33 -12.97
N ARG A 124 13.16 10.01 -12.52
CA ARG A 124 13.55 8.73 -11.92
C ARG A 124 14.12 8.98 -10.53
N ARG A 125 13.73 8.18 -9.54
CA ARG A 125 14.34 8.24 -8.20
C ARG A 125 15.73 7.61 -8.25
N LYS A 126 16.74 8.31 -7.71
CA LYS A 126 18.06 7.69 -7.48
C LYS A 126 17.97 6.75 -6.30
N GLN A 127 18.51 5.56 -6.47
CA GLN A 127 18.83 4.65 -5.36
C GLN A 127 20.24 5.01 -4.91
N HIS A 128 20.43 5.08 -3.59
CA HIS A 128 21.73 5.28 -2.95
C HIS A 128 22.24 3.92 -2.46
#